data_AF-A0A4S3ZXY5-F1
#
_entry.id   AF-A0A4S3ZXY5-F1
#
_cell.length_a   1.000
_cell.length_b   1.000
_cell.length_c   1.000
_cell.angle_alpha   90.00
_cell.angle_beta   90.00
_cell.angle_gamma   90.00
#
_symmetry.space_group_name_H-M   'P 1'
#
loop_
_entity.id
_entity.type
_entity.pdbx_description
1 polymer ?
#
loop_
_entity_poly.entity_id
_entity_poly.type
_entity_poly.pdbx_seq_one_letter_code
_entity_poly.pdbx_strand_id
1 'polypeptide(L)'
;MQIHSSNNRNEKPTQAQIDLAFLFTTDLHVGSLPFYKQRAKRSSLDLTYEIDDVFHRRSYMSPLSWRAIMLFALNEGKTVNVHEMDRPGRYRRLFPRTLMRRLYWHARPNADFPPVARLYDPNGQSVMLLTRSRFCGHAVDALHNLADGKPVFQPLWISDIMALRPMLGIELVRDETFSTSRPIGAYLEAAAMTGRIVDERELSSLPLLGNVPRLAIPPSSQVVRRIFEQECRENPALTNLQDRSIYEDYSPA
;
A
#
# COMPACT_ATOMS: atom_id res chain seq x y z
N MET A 1 -13.03 -31.59 -39.34
CA MET A 1 -13.18 -31.18 -37.93
C MET A 1 -12.10 -30.14 -37.65
N GLN A 2 -12.42 -28.86 -37.79
CA GLN A 2 -11.56 -27.75 -37.36
C GLN A 2 -11.85 -27.50 -35.88
N ILE A 3 -10.89 -27.76 -35.00
CA ILE A 3 -10.93 -27.26 -33.63
C ILE A 3 -10.18 -25.93 -33.65
N HIS A 4 -10.96 -24.85 -33.66
CA HIS A 4 -10.50 -23.53 -33.27
C HIS A 4 -10.04 -23.56 -31.82
N SER A 5 -8.84 -23.07 -31.54
CA SER A 5 -8.56 -22.36 -30.29
C SER A 5 -7.47 -21.32 -30.52
N SER A 6 -7.84 -20.26 -31.21
CA SER A 6 -7.09 -19.01 -31.28
C SER A 6 -7.32 -18.16 -30.02
N ASN A 7 -6.23 -17.54 -29.53
CA ASN A 7 -6.17 -16.29 -28.75
C ASN A 7 -6.65 -16.33 -27.28
N ASN A 8 -5.89 -15.86 -26.28
CA ASN A 8 -5.38 -14.49 -26.16
C ASN A 8 -4.03 -14.42 -25.40
N ARG A 9 -2.95 -14.01 -26.07
CA ARG A 9 -1.68 -13.60 -25.42
C ARG A 9 -1.55 -12.07 -25.24
N ASN A 10 -2.60 -11.32 -25.56
CA ASN A 10 -2.62 -9.84 -25.57
C ASN A 10 -3.68 -9.22 -24.65
N GLU A 11 -4.20 -9.96 -23.66
CA GLU A 11 -5.08 -9.36 -22.67
C GLU A 11 -4.29 -8.38 -21.79
N LYS A 12 -4.69 -7.12 -21.82
CA LYS A 12 -4.16 -6.10 -20.91
C LYS A 12 -4.44 -6.55 -19.47
N PRO A 13 -3.46 -6.47 -18.57
CA PRO A 13 -3.66 -6.88 -17.18
C PRO A 13 -4.80 -6.06 -16.56
N THR A 14 -5.65 -6.74 -15.81
CA THR A 14 -6.73 -6.10 -15.03
C THR A 14 -6.14 -5.19 -13.95
N GLN A 15 -6.94 -4.24 -13.43
CA GLN A 15 -6.47 -3.36 -12.35
C GLN A 15 -6.07 -4.16 -11.09
N ALA A 16 -6.80 -5.23 -10.77
CA ALA A 16 -6.46 -6.10 -9.64
C ALA A 16 -5.09 -6.78 -9.83
N GLN A 17 -4.80 -7.25 -11.05
CA GLN A 17 -3.48 -7.82 -11.41
C GLN A 17 -2.37 -6.78 -11.32
N ILE A 18 -2.62 -5.54 -11.75
CA ILE A 18 -1.67 -4.43 -11.63
C ILE A 18 -1.38 -4.12 -10.16
N ASP A 19 -2.44 -3.99 -9.34
CA ASP A 19 -2.29 -3.69 -7.92
C ASP A 19 -1.55 -4.82 -7.18
N LEU A 20 -1.82 -6.09 -7.52
CA LEU A 20 -1.07 -7.22 -6.99
C LEU A 20 0.41 -7.17 -7.36
N ALA A 21 0.72 -6.89 -8.64
CA ALA A 21 2.09 -6.76 -9.08
C ALA A 21 2.84 -5.71 -8.25
N PHE A 22 2.23 -4.56 -7.99
CA PHE A 22 2.86 -3.56 -7.14
C PHE A 22 3.02 -4.01 -5.67
N LEU A 23 1.99 -4.64 -5.10
CA LEU A 23 2.01 -5.11 -3.72
C LEU A 23 2.98 -6.28 -3.47
N PHE A 24 3.33 -7.02 -4.53
CA PHE A 24 4.30 -8.13 -4.51
C PHE A 24 5.65 -7.78 -5.13
N THR A 25 5.87 -6.54 -5.53
CA THR A 25 7.19 -6.03 -5.91
C THR A 25 7.78 -5.09 -4.85
N THR A 26 7.03 -4.79 -3.80
CA THR A 26 7.47 -3.91 -2.71
C THR A 26 7.43 -4.59 -1.33
N ASP A 27 8.37 -4.16 -0.48
CA ASP A 27 8.44 -4.55 0.93
C ASP A 27 8.33 -3.29 1.78
N LEU A 28 7.39 -3.29 2.73
CA LEU A 28 7.38 -2.26 3.77
C LEU A 28 8.67 -2.40 4.57
N HIS A 29 9.52 -1.39 4.53
CA HIS A 29 10.70 -1.30 5.39
C HIS A 29 10.38 -0.45 6.61
N VAL A 30 10.89 -0.89 7.76
CA VAL A 30 10.88 -0.11 9.00
C VAL A 30 12.33 -0.05 9.48
N GLY A 31 12.90 1.14 9.61
CA GLY A 31 14.35 1.29 9.67
C GLY A 31 15.02 0.67 8.42
N SER A 32 16.13 -0.03 8.64
CA SER A 32 16.94 -0.65 7.60
C SER A 32 16.49 -2.06 7.17
N LEU A 33 15.44 -2.63 7.81
CA LEU A 33 15.01 -4.00 7.56
C LEU A 33 13.57 -4.06 7.00
N PRO A 34 13.28 -5.05 6.12
CA PRO A 34 11.91 -5.39 5.76
C PRO A 34 11.07 -5.71 7.00
N PHE A 35 9.81 -5.29 7.00
CA PHE A 35 8.91 -5.40 8.14
C PHE A 35 8.76 -6.84 8.63
N TYR A 36 8.62 -7.81 7.72
CA TYR A 36 8.51 -9.23 8.10
C TYR A 36 9.78 -9.81 8.76
N LYS A 37 10.95 -9.16 8.62
CA LYS A 37 12.21 -9.56 9.25
C LYS A 37 12.42 -8.90 10.61
N GLN A 38 11.58 -7.96 10.99
CA GLN A 38 11.67 -7.33 12.29
C GLN A 38 11.43 -8.36 13.39
N ARG A 39 12.27 -8.35 14.44
CA ARG A 39 12.07 -9.22 15.60
C ARG A 39 10.88 -8.68 16.41
N ALA A 40 9.68 -9.14 16.07
CA ALA A 40 8.47 -8.78 16.79
C ALA A 40 8.59 -9.19 18.26
N LYS A 41 8.36 -8.24 19.19
CA LYS A 41 8.24 -8.55 20.62
C LYS A 41 6.89 -9.25 20.86
N ARG A 42 6.84 -10.57 20.66
CA ARG A 42 5.73 -11.48 21.05
C ARG A 42 4.30 -10.97 20.78
N SER A 43 4.02 -10.46 19.60
CA SER A 43 2.68 -9.94 19.28
C SER A 43 2.24 -10.31 17.87
N SER A 44 0.95 -10.60 17.74
CA SER A 44 0.27 -10.95 16.50
C SER A 44 -0.62 -9.80 16.03
N LEU A 45 -0.88 -9.77 14.73
CA LEU A 45 -2.02 -9.03 14.19
C LEU A 45 -3.26 -9.92 14.26
N ASP A 46 -4.24 -9.53 15.07
CA ASP A 46 -5.54 -10.20 15.12
C ASP A 46 -6.45 -9.64 14.02
N LEU A 47 -7.13 -10.50 13.26
CA LEU A 47 -8.10 -10.10 12.25
C LEU A 47 -9.42 -10.83 12.43
N THR A 48 -10.50 -10.12 12.14
CA THR A 48 -11.81 -10.70 11.87
C THR A 48 -12.21 -10.32 10.45
N TYR A 49 -12.41 -11.32 9.61
CA TYR A 49 -12.67 -11.16 8.18
C TYR A 49 -13.61 -12.26 7.70
N GLU A 50 -14.15 -12.07 6.50
CA GLU A 50 -15.11 -12.94 5.85
C GLU A 50 -14.58 -13.27 4.45
N ILE A 51 -14.68 -14.55 4.06
CA ILE A 51 -14.40 -15.02 2.70
C ILE A 51 -15.64 -15.76 2.22
N ASP A 52 -16.28 -15.28 1.15
CA ASP A 52 -17.53 -15.85 0.60
C ASP A 52 -18.55 -16.20 1.70
N ASP A 53 -18.90 -15.21 2.52
CA ASP A 53 -19.84 -15.31 3.64
C ASP A 53 -19.39 -16.22 4.82
N VAL A 54 -18.17 -16.75 4.78
CA VAL A 54 -17.58 -17.54 5.87
C VAL A 54 -16.73 -16.65 6.77
N PHE A 55 -17.16 -16.49 8.02
CA PHE A 55 -16.44 -15.72 9.03
C PHE A 55 -15.20 -16.44 9.57
N HIS A 56 -14.11 -15.68 9.68
CA HIS A 56 -12.84 -16.11 10.23
C HIS A 56 -12.35 -15.13 11.28
N ARG A 57 -11.77 -15.68 12.36
CA ARG A 57 -11.02 -14.93 13.36
C ARG A 57 -9.66 -15.60 13.55
N ARG A 58 -8.59 -14.89 13.24
CA ARG A 58 -7.22 -15.44 13.27
C ARG A 58 -6.21 -14.41 13.77
N SER A 59 -5.12 -14.91 14.32
CA SER A 59 -3.97 -14.14 14.78
C SER A 59 -2.76 -14.51 13.94
N TYR A 60 -2.11 -13.52 13.32
CA TYR A 60 -0.97 -13.73 12.45
C TYR A 60 0.30 -13.18 13.08
N MET A 61 1.34 -14.01 13.10
CA MET A 61 2.66 -13.63 13.62
C MET A 61 3.55 -12.96 12.57
N SER A 62 3.12 -12.95 11.31
CA SER A 62 3.85 -12.33 10.21
C SER A 62 2.89 -11.60 9.28
N PRO A 63 3.24 -10.38 8.84
CA PRO A 63 2.49 -9.65 7.80
C PRO A 63 2.35 -10.46 6.50
N LEU A 64 3.32 -11.32 6.18
CA LEU A 64 3.28 -12.17 4.99
C LEU A 64 2.13 -13.19 5.01
N SER A 65 1.70 -13.63 6.19
CA SER A 65 0.62 -14.61 6.30
C SER A 65 -0.72 -14.07 5.80
N TRP A 66 -1.00 -12.78 6.01
CA TRP A 66 -2.20 -12.14 5.47
C TRP A 66 -2.12 -11.98 3.95
N ARG A 67 -0.96 -11.55 3.43
CA ARG A 67 -0.73 -11.41 1.99
C ARG A 67 -0.99 -12.73 1.25
N ALA A 68 -0.55 -13.85 1.81
CA ALA A 68 -0.79 -15.18 1.25
C ALA A 68 -2.28 -15.53 1.20
N ILE A 69 -3.05 -15.23 2.24
CA ILE A 69 -4.50 -15.49 2.27
C ILE A 69 -5.23 -14.67 1.22
N MET A 70 -4.88 -13.39 1.10
CA MET A 70 -5.43 -12.53 0.06
C MET A 70 -5.13 -13.10 -1.33
N LEU A 71 -3.90 -13.54 -1.57
CA LEU A 71 -3.49 -14.13 -2.83
C LEU A 71 -4.30 -15.37 -3.19
N PHE A 72 -4.44 -16.33 -2.26
CA PHE A 72 -5.25 -17.53 -2.49
C PHE A 72 -6.72 -17.20 -2.74
N ALA A 73 -7.31 -16.34 -1.92
CA ALA A 73 -8.71 -15.94 -2.08
C ALA A 73 -8.95 -15.33 -3.45
N LEU A 74 -8.04 -14.49 -3.96
CA LEU A 74 -8.19 -13.89 -5.28
C LEU A 74 -7.95 -14.85 -6.44
N ASN A 75 -6.96 -15.74 -6.35
CA ASN A 75 -6.73 -16.75 -7.39
C ASN A 75 -7.94 -17.69 -7.52
N GLU A 76 -8.69 -17.88 -6.43
CA GLU A 76 -9.94 -18.64 -6.39
C GLU A 76 -11.19 -17.80 -6.73
N GLY A 77 -11.04 -16.50 -7.04
CA GLY A 77 -12.14 -15.60 -7.38
C GLY A 77 -13.07 -15.26 -6.20
N LYS A 78 -12.59 -15.43 -4.97
CA LYS A 78 -13.35 -15.23 -3.73
C LYS A 78 -13.38 -13.78 -3.30
N THR A 79 -14.47 -13.39 -2.63
CA THR A 79 -14.61 -12.05 -2.06
C THR A 79 -14.11 -12.05 -0.63
N VAL A 80 -13.23 -11.10 -0.29
CA VAL A 80 -12.69 -10.93 1.07
C VAL A 80 -13.17 -9.60 1.66
N ASN A 81 -13.86 -9.65 2.80
CA ASN A 81 -14.26 -8.49 3.58
C ASN A 81 -13.54 -8.47 4.93
N VAL A 82 -12.89 -7.36 5.28
CA VAL A 82 -12.27 -7.19 6.60
C VAL A 82 -13.22 -6.41 7.51
N HIS A 83 -13.52 -6.95 8.68
CA HIS A 83 -14.38 -6.31 9.67
C HIS A 83 -13.59 -5.60 10.77
N GLU A 84 -12.53 -6.24 11.26
CA GLU A 84 -11.66 -5.75 12.33
C GLU A 84 -10.21 -6.18 12.10
N MET A 85 -9.28 -5.32 12.50
CA MET A 85 -7.86 -5.61 12.57
C MET A 85 -7.29 -5.05 13.88
N ASP A 86 -6.35 -5.77 14.45
CA ASP A 86 -5.56 -5.44 15.64
C ASP A 86 -6.35 -5.41 16.95
N ARG A 87 -7.22 -4.41 17.17
CA ARG A 87 -8.06 -4.33 18.38
C ARG A 87 -9.44 -3.77 18.02
N PRO A 88 -10.50 -4.11 18.78
CA PRO A 88 -11.87 -3.71 18.46
C PRO A 88 -12.02 -2.22 18.12
N GLY A 89 -12.58 -1.95 16.95
CA GLY A 89 -12.88 -0.63 16.41
C GLY A 89 -11.67 0.14 15.88
N ARG A 90 -10.42 -0.34 16.05
CA ARG A 90 -9.24 0.41 15.58
C ARG A 90 -9.21 0.51 14.07
N TYR A 91 -9.47 -0.58 13.36
CA TYR A 91 -9.51 -0.58 11.90
C TYR A 91 -10.48 0.49 11.39
N ARG A 92 -11.70 0.53 11.94
CA ARG A 92 -12.72 1.52 11.56
C ARG A 92 -12.39 2.95 11.98
N ARG A 93 -11.62 3.17 13.05
CA ARG A 93 -11.15 4.51 13.45
C ARG A 93 -10.05 5.03 12.53
N LEU A 94 -9.11 4.17 12.13
CA LEU A 94 -7.99 4.55 11.27
C LEU A 94 -8.42 4.63 9.79
N PHE A 95 -9.28 3.71 9.35
CA PHE A 95 -9.83 3.62 7.99
C PHE A 95 -11.37 3.66 8.01
N PRO A 96 -12.00 4.78 8.41
CA PRO A 96 -13.45 4.90 8.39
C PRO A 96 -13.99 4.80 6.96
N ARG A 97 -15.26 4.38 6.81
CA ARG A 97 -15.90 4.22 5.49
C ARG A 97 -15.84 5.48 4.63
N THR A 98 -15.93 6.67 5.25
CA THR A 98 -15.81 7.96 4.55
C THR A 98 -14.42 8.16 3.96
N LEU A 99 -13.36 7.79 4.70
CA LEU A 99 -11.98 7.82 4.20
C LEU A 99 -11.79 6.83 3.06
N MET A 100 -12.25 5.59 3.23
CA MET A 100 -12.12 4.54 2.21
C MET A 100 -12.82 4.91 0.90
N ARG A 101 -14.00 5.55 0.97
CA ARG A 101 -14.69 6.07 -0.23
C ARG A 101 -13.88 7.16 -0.95
N ARG A 102 -13.24 8.07 -0.22
CA ARG A 102 -12.37 9.10 -0.82
C ARG A 102 -11.11 8.48 -1.45
N LEU A 103 -10.46 7.54 -0.76
CA LEU A 103 -9.33 6.78 -1.30
C LEU A 103 -9.72 6.03 -2.58
N TYR A 104 -10.90 5.41 -2.60
CA TYR A 104 -11.43 4.73 -3.80
C TYR A 104 -11.69 5.71 -4.95
N TRP A 105 -12.25 6.88 -4.66
CA TRP A 105 -12.42 7.93 -5.68
C TRP A 105 -11.08 8.40 -6.27
N HIS A 106 -10.02 8.45 -5.45
CA HIS A 106 -8.67 8.80 -5.88
C HIS A 106 -7.95 7.67 -6.64
N ALA A 107 -8.53 6.47 -6.74
CA ALA A 107 -7.98 5.35 -7.50
C ALA A 107 -8.17 5.50 -9.03
N ARG A 108 -8.78 6.59 -9.49
CA ARG A 108 -8.90 6.91 -10.91
C ARG A 108 -7.50 7.04 -11.55
N PRO A 109 -7.31 6.51 -12.78
CA PRO A 109 -6.02 6.57 -13.45
C PRO A 109 -5.59 8.01 -13.74
N ASN A 110 -4.28 8.23 -13.83
CA ASN A 110 -3.64 9.49 -14.23
C ASN A 110 -4.07 10.70 -13.40
N ALA A 111 -4.23 10.52 -12.09
CA ALA A 111 -4.75 11.54 -11.20
C ALA A 111 -3.80 11.90 -10.07
N ASP A 112 -3.21 13.08 -10.15
CA ASP A 112 -2.37 13.67 -9.11
C ASP A 112 -3.25 14.39 -8.06
N PHE A 113 -4.03 13.62 -7.32
CA PHE A 113 -4.93 14.17 -6.29
C PHE A 113 -4.17 14.54 -5.00
N PRO A 114 -4.69 15.49 -4.20
CA PRO A 114 -4.21 15.73 -2.85
C PRO A 114 -4.28 14.47 -1.97
N PRO A 115 -3.34 14.25 -1.03
CA PRO A 115 -3.45 13.20 -0.04
C PRO A 115 -4.79 13.25 0.72
N VAL A 116 -5.41 12.09 0.91
CA VAL A 116 -6.73 11.96 1.55
C VAL A 116 -6.64 12.01 3.07
N ALA A 117 -5.55 11.46 3.62
CA ALA A 117 -5.31 11.46 5.06
C ALA A 117 -3.83 11.51 5.39
N ARG A 118 -3.54 12.00 6.58
CA ARG A 118 -2.25 11.89 7.25
C ARG A 118 -2.40 10.99 8.47
N LEU A 119 -1.51 10.02 8.58
CA LEU A 119 -1.30 9.23 9.79
C LEU A 119 0.03 9.65 10.41
N TYR A 120 0.10 9.66 11.73
CA TYR A 120 1.35 9.93 12.46
C TYR A 120 1.43 9.06 13.71
N ASP A 121 2.65 8.79 14.18
CA ASP A 121 2.91 8.16 15.46
C ASP A 121 3.05 9.24 16.55
N PRO A 122 2.15 9.33 17.55
CA PRO A 122 2.25 10.30 18.64
C PRO A 122 3.51 10.15 19.49
N ASN A 123 4.10 8.96 19.52
CA ASN A 123 5.28 8.63 20.34
C ASN A 123 6.57 8.60 19.50
N GLY A 124 6.49 8.91 18.22
CA GLY A 124 7.57 8.78 17.26
C GLY A 124 7.64 9.93 16.28
N GLN A 125 8.45 9.76 15.23
CA GLN A 125 8.57 10.71 14.12
C GLN A 125 7.95 10.16 12.83
N SER A 126 7.26 9.02 12.93
CA SER A 126 6.66 8.36 11.78
C SER A 126 5.45 9.14 11.28
N VAL A 127 5.43 9.43 9.99
CA VAL A 127 4.36 10.12 9.27
C VAL A 127 4.08 9.35 7.97
N MET A 128 2.81 9.29 7.61
CA MET A 128 2.34 8.64 6.39
C MET A 128 1.20 9.44 5.77
N LEU A 129 1.31 9.79 4.50
CA LEU A 129 0.25 10.39 3.71
C LEU A 129 -0.39 9.31 2.83
N LEU A 130 -1.70 9.14 2.92
CA LEU A 130 -2.47 8.17 2.14
C LEU A 130 -3.12 8.85 0.94
N THR A 131 -2.97 8.29 -0.26
CA THR A 131 -3.37 9.01 -1.49
C THR A 131 -4.52 8.36 -2.23
N ARG A 132 -4.47 7.05 -2.46
CA ARG A 132 -5.52 6.31 -3.16
C ARG A 132 -5.63 4.88 -2.66
N SER A 133 -6.80 4.28 -2.88
CA SER A 133 -7.02 2.87 -2.61
C SER A 133 -6.44 2.01 -3.73
N ARG A 134 -5.93 0.85 -3.35
CA ARG A 134 -5.50 -0.24 -4.21
C ARG A 134 -6.27 -1.50 -3.82
N PHE A 135 -6.38 -2.42 -4.77
CA PHE A 135 -6.76 -3.79 -4.52
C PHE A 135 -8.05 -3.95 -3.71
N CYS A 136 -9.14 -3.41 -4.25
CA CYS A 136 -10.49 -3.51 -3.66
C CYS A 136 -10.58 -2.97 -2.22
N GLY A 137 -9.75 -1.99 -1.83
CA GLY A 137 -9.76 -1.42 -0.49
C GLY A 137 -8.86 -2.12 0.52
N HIS A 138 -8.10 -3.13 0.12
CA HIS A 138 -7.17 -3.85 1.01
C HIS A 138 -5.77 -3.24 1.08
N ALA A 139 -5.48 -2.32 0.16
CA ALA A 139 -4.21 -1.62 0.09
C ALA A 139 -4.41 -0.13 -0.24
N VAL A 140 -3.34 0.64 -0.07
CA VAL A 140 -3.28 2.08 -0.34
C VAL A 140 -1.92 2.47 -0.88
N ASP A 141 -1.87 3.49 -1.71
CA ASP A 141 -0.61 4.19 -1.99
C ASP A 141 -0.29 5.13 -0.82
N ALA A 142 0.98 5.14 -0.42
CA ALA A 142 1.42 5.90 0.74
C ALA A 142 2.80 6.53 0.56
N LEU A 143 2.92 7.82 0.90
CA LEU A 143 4.21 8.49 1.13
C LEU A 143 4.50 8.43 2.64
N HIS A 144 5.55 7.74 3.04
CA HIS A 144 5.87 7.50 4.46
C HIS A 144 7.37 7.61 4.74
N ASN A 145 7.75 7.78 6.01
CA ASN A 145 9.15 7.91 6.44
C ASN A 145 9.63 6.77 7.36
N LEU A 146 8.97 5.61 7.29
CA LEU A 146 9.29 4.45 8.14
C LEU A 146 10.69 3.85 7.87
N ALA A 147 11.28 4.06 6.69
CA ALA A 147 12.57 3.49 6.29
C ALA A 147 13.74 4.40 6.69
N ASP A 148 14.23 4.27 7.93
CA ASP A 148 15.31 5.10 8.50
C ASP A 148 15.02 6.61 8.44
N GLY A 149 13.75 7.01 8.53
CA GLY A 149 13.33 8.41 8.43
C GLY A 149 13.29 8.96 7.00
N LYS A 150 13.71 8.18 5.99
CA LYS A 150 13.72 8.61 4.58
C LYS A 150 12.33 8.47 3.96
N PRO A 151 11.86 9.47 3.18
CA PRO A 151 10.62 9.37 2.42
C PRO A 151 10.66 8.23 1.41
N VAL A 152 9.62 7.40 1.44
CA VAL A 152 9.36 6.33 0.48
C VAL A 152 7.93 6.46 0.01
N PHE A 153 7.73 6.38 -1.29
CA PHE A 153 6.40 6.33 -1.91
C PHE A 153 6.18 4.96 -2.53
N GLN A 154 5.23 4.20 -1.98
CA GLN A 154 4.96 2.82 -2.41
C GLN A 154 3.52 2.40 -2.06
N PRO A 155 2.98 1.35 -2.70
CA PRO A 155 1.75 0.73 -2.25
C PRO A 155 2.02 -0.10 -1.00
N LEU A 156 1.10 -0.02 -0.05
CA LEU A 156 1.14 -0.75 1.21
C LEU A 156 -0.18 -1.48 1.43
N TRP A 157 -0.09 -2.70 1.94
CA TRP A 157 -1.24 -3.39 2.49
C TRP A 157 -1.72 -2.66 3.75
N ILE A 158 -3.04 -2.50 3.89
CA ILE A 158 -3.60 -1.91 5.11
C ILE A 158 -3.28 -2.82 6.32
N SER A 159 -3.23 -4.14 6.13
CA SER A 159 -2.79 -5.07 7.16
C SER A 159 -1.38 -4.76 7.69
N ASP A 160 -0.47 -4.34 6.82
CA ASP A 160 0.91 -4.03 7.23
C ASP A 160 0.94 -2.77 8.08
N ILE A 161 0.20 -1.74 7.67
CA ILE A 161 -0.01 -0.50 8.45
C ILE A 161 -0.62 -0.84 9.82
N MET A 162 -1.62 -1.72 9.85
CA MET A 162 -2.29 -2.12 11.08
C MET A 162 -1.37 -2.93 12.00
N ALA A 163 -0.50 -3.78 11.45
CA ALA A 163 0.44 -4.63 12.18
C ALA A 163 1.60 -3.85 12.83
N LEU A 164 1.91 -2.63 12.39
CA LEU A 164 2.96 -1.78 12.97
C LEU A 164 2.82 -1.63 14.50
N ARG A 165 1.60 -1.39 14.99
CA ARG A 165 1.33 -1.21 16.43
C ARG A 165 1.56 -2.49 17.22
N PRO A 166 0.85 -3.61 16.96
CA PRO A 166 1.07 -4.81 17.76
C PRO A 166 2.52 -5.28 17.62
N MET A 167 3.09 -5.35 16.41
CA MET A 167 4.38 -6.00 16.17
C MET A 167 5.61 -5.15 16.54
N LEU A 168 5.55 -3.83 16.35
CA LEU A 168 6.70 -2.93 16.53
C LEU A 168 6.44 -1.80 17.55
N GLY A 169 5.23 -1.67 18.07
CA GLY A 169 4.86 -0.58 18.98
C GLY A 169 4.68 0.77 18.31
N ILE A 170 4.70 0.84 16.97
CA ILE A 170 4.50 2.09 16.22
C ILE A 170 2.99 2.34 16.10
N GLU A 171 2.48 3.31 16.87
CA GLU A 171 1.05 3.60 16.94
C GLU A 171 0.65 4.70 15.97
N LEU A 172 0.35 4.34 14.73
CA LEU A 172 -0.22 5.29 13.80
C LEU A 172 -1.66 5.64 14.19
N VAL A 173 -1.91 6.94 14.36
CA VAL A 173 -3.23 7.57 14.53
C VAL A 173 -3.52 8.51 13.36
N ARG A 174 -4.81 8.77 13.11
CA ARG A 174 -5.23 9.70 12.06
C ARG A 174 -5.15 11.13 12.58
N ASP A 175 -4.55 12.00 11.79
CA ASP A 175 -4.63 13.45 11.99
C ASP A 175 -6.01 13.94 11.51
N GLU A 176 -6.91 14.25 12.45
CA GLU A 176 -8.26 14.70 12.11
C GLU A 176 -8.30 16.14 11.60
N THR A 177 -7.23 16.89 11.83
CA THR A 177 -7.09 18.29 11.38
C THR A 177 -6.42 18.41 10.02
N PHE A 178 -5.85 17.30 9.51
CA PHE A 178 -5.19 17.27 8.22
C PHE A 178 -6.18 17.57 7.10
N SER A 179 -5.92 18.67 6.42
CA SER A 179 -6.52 19.08 5.16
C SER A 179 -5.39 19.56 4.27
N THR A 180 -5.46 19.26 2.99
CA THR A 180 -4.51 19.77 2.01
C THR A 180 -5.17 19.99 0.67
N SER A 181 -4.76 21.08 0.02
CA SER A 181 -5.14 21.43 -1.35
C SER A 181 -4.06 21.05 -2.37
N ARG A 182 -2.85 20.72 -1.89
CA ARG A 182 -1.70 20.45 -2.74
C ARG A 182 -1.71 18.98 -3.20
N PRO A 183 -1.42 18.71 -4.48
CA PRO A 183 -1.42 17.35 -5.01
C PRO A 183 -0.27 16.52 -4.43
N ILE A 184 -0.36 15.19 -4.47
CA ILE A 184 0.72 14.32 -3.95
C ILE A 184 2.05 14.57 -4.68
N GLY A 185 2.04 14.89 -5.98
CA GLY A 185 3.23 15.27 -6.74
C GLY A 185 4.04 16.37 -6.07
N ALA A 186 3.37 17.39 -5.50
CA ALA A 186 4.02 18.47 -4.76
C ALA A 186 4.72 17.95 -3.49
N TYR A 187 4.09 17.03 -2.75
CA TYR A 187 4.71 16.41 -1.57
C TYR A 187 5.89 15.50 -1.95
N LEU A 188 5.84 14.82 -3.10
CA LEU A 188 6.95 14.01 -3.61
C LEU A 188 8.13 14.89 -4.00
N GLU A 189 7.88 16.01 -4.69
CA GLU A 189 8.90 17.00 -5.02
C GLU A 189 9.56 17.56 -3.76
N ALA A 190 8.76 18.00 -2.80
CA ALA A 190 9.25 18.50 -1.52
C ALA A 190 10.03 17.43 -0.74
N ALA A 191 9.59 16.17 -0.76
CA ALA A 191 10.29 15.07 -0.11
C ALA A 191 11.65 14.79 -0.74
N ALA A 192 11.75 14.91 -2.07
CA ALA A 192 13.04 14.80 -2.77
C ALA A 192 13.97 15.97 -2.46
N MET A 193 13.44 17.19 -2.35
CA MET A 193 14.23 18.39 -2.04
C MET A 193 14.73 18.41 -0.60
N THR A 194 13.88 18.04 0.35
CA THR A 194 14.15 18.20 1.80
C THR A 194 14.62 16.92 2.48
N GLY A 195 14.47 15.77 1.83
CA GLY A 195 14.76 14.46 2.42
C GLY A 195 13.78 14.04 3.52
N ARG A 196 12.63 14.72 3.68
CA ARG A 196 11.59 14.40 4.67
C ARG A 196 10.18 14.75 4.18
N ILE A 197 9.16 14.25 4.86
CA ILE A 197 7.77 14.62 4.58
C ILE A 197 7.48 15.94 5.30
N VAL A 198 7.14 16.99 4.54
CA VAL A 198 6.85 18.33 5.05
C VAL A 198 5.34 18.52 5.30
N ASP A 199 4.97 19.50 6.12
CA ASP A 199 3.58 19.95 6.26
C ASP A 199 3.18 20.92 5.12
N GLU A 200 1.89 21.28 5.02
CA GLU A 200 1.41 22.14 3.93
C GLU A 200 1.93 23.59 4.02
N ARG A 201 2.24 24.08 5.23
CA ARG A 201 2.77 25.43 5.43
C ARG A 201 4.19 25.51 4.87
N GLU A 202 5.03 24.56 5.21
CA GLU A 202 6.38 24.44 4.67
C GLU A 202 6.34 24.16 3.17
N LEU A 203 5.48 23.24 2.71
CA LEU A 203 5.30 22.92 1.31
C LEU A 203 5.03 24.18 0.46
N SER A 204 4.22 25.10 0.99
CA SER A 204 3.87 26.35 0.31
C SER A 204 5.02 27.36 0.23
N SER A 205 6.10 27.17 0.98
CA SER A 205 7.30 28.02 0.96
C SER A 205 8.41 27.48 0.04
N LEU A 206 8.28 26.23 -0.44
CA LEU A 206 9.28 25.60 -1.29
C LEU A 206 9.13 26.06 -2.75
N PRO A 207 10.24 26.23 -3.50
CA PRO A 207 10.21 26.57 -4.91
C PRO A 207 9.94 25.32 -5.76
N LEU A 208 8.72 24.78 -5.65
CA LEU A 208 8.28 23.60 -6.39
C LEU A 208 8.15 23.91 -7.89
N LEU A 209 8.67 23.03 -8.74
CA LEU A 209 8.68 23.17 -10.19
C LEU A 209 7.62 22.29 -10.88
N GLY A 210 6.90 21.47 -10.12
CA GLY A 210 5.91 20.52 -10.64
C GLY A 210 6.54 19.23 -11.16
N ASN A 211 7.78 18.94 -10.78
CA ASN A 211 8.41 17.66 -11.09
C ASN A 211 7.89 16.59 -10.13
N VAL A 212 7.69 15.35 -10.61
CA VAL A 212 7.37 14.20 -9.75
C VAL A 212 8.61 13.29 -9.68
N PRO A 213 9.61 13.60 -8.83
CA PRO A 213 10.82 12.81 -8.74
C PRO A 213 10.52 11.42 -8.18
N ARG A 214 11.20 10.40 -8.72
CA ARG A 214 11.18 9.05 -8.15
C ARG A 214 12.02 9.04 -6.88
N LEU A 215 11.39 8.88 -5.72
CA LEU A 215 12.08 8.68 -4.45
C LEU A 215 12.74 7.29 -4.43
N ALA A 216 13.83 7.17 -3.65
CA ALA A 216 14.53 5.90 -3.49
C ALA A 216 13.59 4.84 -2.88
N ILE A 217 13.42 3.72 -3.59
CA ILE A 217 12.64 2.58 -3.12
C ILE A 217 13.60 1.56 -2.51
N PRO A 218 13.38 1.10 -1.26
CA PRO A 218 14.14 -0.01 -0.70
C PRO A 218 14.02 -1.26 -1.58
N PRO A 219 15.10 -2.05 -1.72
CA PRO A 219 15.05 -3.26 -2.55
C PRO A 219 14.04 -4.26 -1.97
N SER A 220 13.20 -4.82 -2.85
CA SER A 220 12.33 -5.94 -2.52
C SER A 220 13.15 -7.14 -2.04
N SER A 221 12.71 -7.80 -0.98
CA SER A 221 13.37 -9.00 -0.47
C SER A 221 13.18 -10.21 -1.40
N GLN A 222 14.06 -11.21 -1.26
CA GLN A 222 13.99 -12.44 -2.05
C GLN A 222 12.66 -13.20 -1.88
N VAL A 223 12.05 -13.14 -0.69
CA VAL A 223 10.76 -13.81 -0.43
C VAL A 223 9.65 -13.18 -1.28
N VAL A 224 9.55 -11.86 -1.27
CA VAL A 224 8.56 -11.12 -2.06
C VAL A 224 8.78 -11.31 -3.55
N ARG A 225 10.04 -11.27 -4.02
CA ARG A 225 10.39 -11.59 -5.41
C ARG A 225 9.94 -12.99 -5.83
N ARG A 226 10.19 -14.01 -5.00
CA ARG A 226 9.79 -15.39 -5.31
C ARG A 226 8.27 -15.56 -5.39
N ILE A 227 7.51 -14.86 -4.53
CA ILE A 227 6.04 -14.87 -4.61
C ILE A 227 5.61 -14.27 -5.95
N PHE A 228 6.15 -13.11 -6.32
CA PHE A 228 5.83 -12.48 -7.61
C PHE A 228 6.25 -13.34 -8.81
N GLU A 229 7.43 -13.97 -8.78
CA GLU A 229 7.87 -14.90 -9.82
C GLU A 229 6.92 -16.10 -9.97
N GLN A 230 6.39 -16.62 -8.87
CA GLN A 230 5.38 -17.69 -8.92
C GLN A 230 4.09 -17.19 -9.56
N GLU A 231 3.62 -16.00 -9.19
CA GLU A 231 2.43 -15.38 -9.80
C GLU A 231 2.62 -15.12 -11.30
N CYS A 232 3.81 -14.73 -11.75
CA CYS A 232 4.11 -14.59 -13.18
C CYS A 232 4.05 -15.92 -13.95
N ARG A 233 4.37 -17.05 -13.32
CA ARG A 233 4.24 -18.37 -13.96
C ARG A 233 2.78 -18.75 -14.16
N GLU A 234 1.95 -18.47 -13.17
CA GLU A 234 0.50 -18.73 -13.21
C GLU A 234 -0.22 -17.73 -14.11
N ASN A 235 0.28 -16.49 -14.17
CA ASN A 235 -0.29 -15.38 -14.93
C ASN A 235 0.80 -14.67 -15.78
N PRO A 236 1.12 -15.16 -16.99
CA PRO A 236 2.22 -14.62 -17.80
C PRO A 236 2.11 -13.13 -18.13
N ALA A 237 0.90 -12.56 -18.16
CA ALA A 237 0.65 -11.13 -18.37
C ALA A 237 1.28 -10.24 -17.27
N LEU A 238 1.50 -10.77 -16.06
CA LEU A 238 2.15 -10.04 -14.97
C LEU A 238 3.64 -9.77 -15.23
N THR A 239 4.29 -10.57 -16.09
CA THR A 239 5.71 -10.37 -16.46
C THR A 239 5.96 -8.98 -17.04
N ASN A 240 4.99 -8.45 -17.78
CA ASN A 240 5.07 -7.11 -18.39
C ASN A 240 5.00 -5.97 -17.35
N LEU A 241 4.72 -6.28 -16.08
CA LEU A 241 4.60 -5.31 -14.99
C LEU A 241 5.84 -5.26 -14.09
N GLN A 242 6.86 -6.07 -14.36
CA GLN A 242 8.04 -6.19 -13.49
C GLN A 242 8.82 -4.87 -13.34
N ASP A 243 8.90 -4.07 -14.39
CA ASP A 243 9.61 -2.78 -14.40
C ASP A 243 8.67 -1.57 -14.21
N ARG A 244 7.35 -1.82 -14.09
CA ARG A 244 6.37 -0.77 -13.85
C ARG A 244 6.44 -0.36 -12.38
N SER A 245 6.46 0.94 -12.12
CA SER A 245 6.36 1.47 -10.76
C SER A 245 4.98 2.09 -10.52
N ILE A 246 4.72 2.51 -9.28
CA ILE A 246 3.50 3.28 -9.00
C ILE A 246 3.55 4.70 -9.58
N TYR A 247 4.74 5.24 -9.88
CA TYR A 247 4.90 6.62 -10.36
C TYR A 247 4.29 6.84 -11.74
N GLU A 248 4.22 5.79 -12.57
CA GLU A 248 3.52 5.81 -13.85
C GLU A 248 2.02 6.13 -13.68
N ASP A 249 1.41 5.83 -12.53
CA ASP A 249 0.00 6.14 -12.27
C ASP A 249 -0.24 7.60 -11.82
N TYR A 250 0.83 8.39 -11.71
CA TYR A 250 0.83 9.81 -11.31
C TYR A 250 1.44 10.73 -12.37
N SER A 251 2.01 10.18 -13.45
CA SER A 251 2.51 10.98 -14.56
C SER A 251 1.35 11.40 -15.47
N PRO A 252 1.34 12.64 -16.01
CA PRO A 252 0.41 13.00 -17.08
C PRO A 252 0.67 12.09 -18.30
N ALA A 253 -0.40 11.62 -18.94
CA ALA A 253 -0.33 10.83 -20.16
C ALA A 253 0.09 11.68 -21.38
#